data_AF-A0AAD7U1Q1-F1
#
_entry.id   AF-A0AAD7U1Q1-F1
#
_cell.length_a   1.000
_cell.length_b   1.000
_cell.length_c   1.000
_cell.angle_alpha   90.00
_cell.angle_beta   90.00
_cell.angle_gamma   90.00
#
_symmetry.space_group_name_H-M   'P 1'
#
loop_
_entity.id
_entity.type
_entity.pdbx_description
1 polymer ?
#
loop_
_entity_poly.entity_id
_entity_poly.type
_entity_poly.pdbx_seq_one_letter_code
_entity_poly.pdbx_strand_id
1 'polypeptide(L)'
;MKFSAFVAVSMALAASAGPSFVRRASFTLQNGKDAIALNQKFQSLTPNSSCQTGEDACIDNKFAQCVNGKFVLQQCGGGLICAALPLVNSAGTSITCTTAADRDARIAATGATDASNNAATGNAASSSAAASSTSSAAAASGTAAGGGNSNDPQQSLTLLQSVIATGFENDGQDQPTAGQVPSLTSSNNFINFCATVPNLPITNGQQIKTGSCNPAPMGVIAATTNMPSSKFQFPTNNAKIPANQNFTIKMAIQHLETGHFTNANENYFAAPQVVNAQGDIQGHSHVVVEQIDAVDTTKVTDPTKFVFFKGLNDQAVNGVLSVEVGGGLPKGAYRLASINTAANHQPALVAVAQHGSLDDMVYFTVE
;
A
#
# COMPACT_ATOMS: atom_id res chain seq x y z
N MET A 1 -25.53 -46.07 -41.68
CA MET A 1 -24.23 -45.66 -41.11
C MET A 1 -23.66 -44.53 -41.94
N LYS A 2 -23.70 -43.28 -41.46
CA LYS A 2 -22.92 -42.15 -41.98
C LYS A 2 -22.59 -41.24 -40.81
N PHE A 3 -21.31 -41.16 -40.44
CA PHE A 3 -20.78 -40.22 -39.46
C PHE A 3 -20.43 -38.91 -40.18
N SER A 4 -20.86 -37.77 -39.64
CA SER A 4 -20.36 -36.45 -40.04
C SER A 4 -19.50 -35.89 -38.93
N ALA A 5 -18.25 -35.57 -39.23
CA ALA A 5 -17.34 -34.85 -38.36
C ALA A 5 -17.41 -33.35 -38.68
N PHE A 6 -17.63 -32.51 -37.67
CA PHE A 6 -17.49 -31.06 -37.76
C PHE A 6 -16.16 -30.65 -37.11
N VAL A 7 -15.32 -29.95 -37.87
CA VAL A 7 -14.08 -29.31 -37.40
C VAL A 7 -14.37 -27.82 -37.21
N ALA A 8 -14.20 -27.31 -35.99
CA ALA A 8 -14.31 -25.89 -35.68
C ALA A 8 -12.91 -25.24 -35.60
N VAL A 9 -12.66 -24.26 -36.47
CA VAL A 9 -11.44 -23.44 -36.48
C VAL A 9 -11.68 -22.23 -35.57
N SER A 10 -10.86 -22.08 -34.53
CA SER A 10 -10.86 -20.91 -33.64
C SER A 10 -9.79 -19.91 -34.07
N MET A 11 -10.17 -18.65 -34.22
CA MET A 11 -9.32 -17.53 -34.65
C MET A 11 -9.08 -16.60 -33.46
N ALA A 12 -7.83 -16.46 -33.02
CA ALA A 12 -7.44 -15.61 -31.89
C ALA A 12 -6.99 -14.22 -32.39
N LEU A 13 -7.59 -13.15 -31.85
CA LEU A 13 -7.11 -11.77 -31.99
C LEU A 13 -6.25 -11.40 -30.79
N ALA A 14 -5.00 -11.01 -31.03
CA ALA A 14 -4.12 -10.41 -30.04
C ALA A 14 -4.19 -8.88 -30.14
N ALA A 15 -4.56 -8.22 -29.05
CA ALA A 15 -4.48 -6.77 -28.90
C ALA A 15 -3.15 -6.39 -28.23
N SER A 16 -2.36 -5.51 -28.85
CA SER A 16 -1.14 -4.94 -28.29
C SER A 16 -1.40 -3.52 -27.76
N ALA A 17 -1.11 -3.29 -26.49
CA ALA A 17 -1.10 -1.94 -25.88
C ALA A 17 0.33 -1.39 -25.86
N GLY A 18 0.55 -0.21 -26.43
CA GLY A 18 1.83 0.50 -26.39
C GLY A 18 1.94 1.49 -25.22
N PRO A 19 3.15 1.84 -24.76
CA PRO A 19 3.37 2.75 -23.63
C PRO A 19 3.06 4.21 -23.98
N SER A 20 2.43 4.93 -23.04
CA SER A 20 2.09 6.34 -23.14
C SER A 20 3.19 7.22 -22.53
N PHE A 21 3.82 8.08 -23.32
CA PHE A 21 4.82 9.05 -22.84
C PHE A 21 4.14 10.24 -22.16
N VAL A 22 4.32 10.39 -20.84
CA VAL A 22 3.84 11.56 -20.10
C VAL A 22 4.70 12.78 -20.43
N ARG A 23 4.09 13.80 -21.03
CA ARG A 23 4.76 15.07 -21.38
C ARG A 23 4.98 15.91 -20.12
N ARG A 24 6.23 16.32 -19.84
CA ARG A 24 6.55 17.27 -18.75
C ARG A 24 5.80 18.58 -18.97
N ALA A 25 5.28 19.18 -17.89
CA ALA A 25 4.64 20.49 -17.96
C ALA A 25 5.66 21.56 -18.41
N SER A 26 5.23 22.53 -19.21
CA SER A 26 6.11 23.53 -19.84
C SER A 26 6.89 24.38 -18.83
N PHE A 27 6.38 24.53 -17.60
CA PHE A 27 7.01 25.31 -16.53
C PHE A 27 8.08 24.54 -15.74
N THR A 28 8.18 23.21 -15.89
CA THR A 28 9.01 22.36 -15.02
C THR A 28 10.48 22.80 -15.02
N LEU A 29 11.07 22.99 -16.22
CA LEU A 29 12.47 23.41 -16.37
C LEU A 29 12.70 24.84 -15.85
N GLN A 30 11.73 25.74 -16.04
CA GLN A 30 11.85 27.12 -15.59
C GLN A 30 11.81 27.20 -14.07
N ASN A 31 10.90 26.47 -13.42
CA ASN A 31 10.82 26.39 -11.96
C ASN A 31 12.14 25.91 -11.33
N GLY A 32 12.82 24.95 -11.98
CA GLY A 32 14.13 24.48 -11.54
C GLY A 32 15.22 25.55 -11.62
N LYS A 33 15.27 26.29 -12.72
CA LYS A 33 16.20 27.42 -12.90
C LYS A 33 15.93 28.54 -11.90
N ASP A 34 14.66 28.83 -11.63
CA ASP A 34 14.26 29.85 -10.67
C ASP A 34 14.62 29.44 -9.24
N ALA A 35 14.47 28.15 -8.90
CA ALA A 35 14.88 27.61 -7.60
C ALA A 35 16.40 27.69 -7.40
N ILE A 36 17.19 27.37 -8.44
CA ILE A 36 18.65 27.57 -8.44
C ILE A 36 18.99 29.04 -8.17
N ALA A 37 18.41 29.96 -8.95
CA ALA A 37 18.69 31.38 -8.84
C ALA A 37 18.33 31.95 -7.46
N LEU A 38 17.20 31.51 -6.88
CA LEU A 38 16.80 31.90 -5.53
C LEU A 38 17.76 31.38 -4.45
N ASN A 39 18.15 30.10 -4.52
CA ASN A 39 19.13 29.54 -3.58
C ASN A 39 20.50 30.24 -3.68
N GLN A 40 20.90 30.70 -4.87
CA GLN A 40 22.11 31.51 -5.06
C GLN A 40 21.94 32.93 -4.49
N LYS A 41 20.79 33.58 -4.74
CA LYS A 41 20.46 34.90 -4.17
C LYS A 41 20.52 34.87 -2.65
N PHE A 42 19.98 33.83 -2.03
CA PHE A 42 19.96 33.64 -0.57
C PHE A 42 21.35 33.62 0.06
N GLN A 43 22.37 33.12 -0.63
CA GLN A 43 23.76 33.12 -0.13
C GLN A 43 24.34 34.54 0.05
N SER A 44 23.75 35.55 -0.59
CA SER A 44 24.15 36.96 -0.46
C SER A 44 23.39 37.73 0.62
N LEU A 45 22.35 37.12 1.22
CA LEU A 45 21.50 37.77 2.21
C LEU A 45 22.03 37.55 3.63
N THR A 46 21.82 38.54 4.48
CA THR A 46 22.09 38.49 5.92
C THR A 46 20.83 38.93 6.67
N PRO A 47 20.72 38.70 7.99
CA PRO A 47 19.57 39.18 8.76
C PRO A 47 19.35 40.71 8.68
N ASN A 48 20.40 41.47 8.34
CA ASN A 48 20.37 42.92 8.18
C ASN A 48 20.12 43.39 6.75
N SER A 49 20.00 42.47 5.79
CA SER A 49 19.64 42.82 4.40
C SER A 49 18.25 43.46 4.37
N SER A 50 18.12 44.58 3.65
CA SER A 50 16.82 45.23 3.44
C SER A 50 15.88 44.31 2.65
N CYS A 51 14.63 44.22 3.06
CA CYS A 51 13.61 43.38 2.43
C CYS A 51 12.23 44.05 2.43
N GLN A 52 11.29 43.52 1.66
CA GLN A 52 9.89 43.98 1.68
C GLN A 52 9.06 43.08 2.60
N THR A 53 8.16 43.67 3.40
CA THR A 53 7.29 42.91 4.32
C THR A 53 6.56 41.79 3.58
N GLY A 54 6.69 40.56 4.06
CA GLY A 54 6.14 39.36 3.42
C GLY A 54 7.06 38.67 2.43
N GLU A 55 8.27 39.20 2.16
CA GLU A 55 9.32 38.47 1.44
C GLU A 55 9.91 37.37 2.32
N ASP A 56 9.93 36.14 1.80
CA ASP A 56 10.55 34.99 2.43
C ASP A 56 11.93 34.73 1.79
N ALA A 57 12.88 34.24 2.58
CA ALA A 57 14.24 33.91 2.16
C ALA A 57 14.82 32.75 2.99
N CYS A 58 16.01 32.29 2.59
CA CYS A 58 16.85 31.42 3.41
C CYS A 58 18.12 32.17 3.81
N ILE A 59 18.40 32.26 5.11
CA ILE A 59 19.59 32.94 5.64
C ILE A 59 20.22 32.03 6.69
N ASP A 60 21.52 31.72 6.55
CA ASP A 60 22.25 30.79 7.43
C ASP A 60 21.54 29.43 7.61
N ASN A 61 20.97 28.89 6.52
CA ASN A 61 20.13 27.68 6.51
C ASN A 61 18.84 27.77 7.34
N LYS A 62 18.45 28.95 7.81
CA LYS A 62 17.20 29.20 8.54
C LYS A 62 16.16 29.82 7.61
N PHE A 63 14.89 29.50 7.86
CA PHE A 63 13.80 30.19 7.20
C PHE A 63 13.79 31.64 7.68
N ALA A 64 13.67 32.59 6.76
CA ALA A 64 13.68 34.00 7.09
C ALA A 64 12.46 34.69 6.48
N GLN A 65 11.68 35.40 7.30
CA GLN A 65 10.56 36.20 6.82
C GLN A 65 10.82 37.67 7.10
N CYS A 66 10.56 38.53 6.11
CA CYS A 66 10.71 39.95 6.26
C CYS A 66 9.56 40.56 7.07
N VAL A 67 9.89 41.16 8.22
CA VAL A 67 8.96 41.89 9.08
C VAL A 67 9.54 43.29 9.33
N ASN A 68 8.79 44.33 8.96
CA ASN A 68 9.19 45.73 9.11
C ASN A 68 10.55 46.06 8.46
N GLY A 69 10.81 45.51 7.27
CA GLY A 69 12.02 45.79 6.49
C GLY A 69 13.28 45.03 6.92
N LYS A 70 13.17 44.08 7.86
CA LYS A 70 14.27 43.21 8.30
C LYS A 70 13.86 41.75 8.31
N PHE A 71 14.82 40.85 8.07
CA PHE A 71 14.59 39.41 8.12
C PHE A 71 14.58 38.89 9.56
N VAL A 72 13.50 38.21 9.92
CA VAL A 72 13.37 37.45 11.17
C VAL A 72 13.62 35.98 10.87
N LEU A 73 14.63 35.40 11.52
CA LEU A 73 15.06 34.02 11.26
C LEU A 73 14.35 33.03 12.19
N GLN A 74 13.89 31.93 11.61
CA GLN A 74 13.31 30.78 12.28
C GLN A 74 14.12 29.52 11.93
N GLN A 75 14.59 28.84 12.96
CA GLN A 75 15.38 27.62 12.83
C GLN A 75 14.52 26.51 12.19
N CYS A 76 15.05 25.86 11.16
CA CYS A 76 14.46 24.62 10.64
C CYS A 76 14.62 23.48 11.65
N GLY A 77 13.69 22.52 11.66
CA GLY A 77 13.75 21.32 12.51
C GLY A 77 15.06 20.53 12.33
N GLY A 78 15.40 19.68 13.31
CA GLY A 78 16.70 19.01 13.38
C GLY A 78 17.10 18.31 12.07
N GLY A 79 18.27 18.67 11.53
CA GLY A 79 18.82 18.13 10.29
C GLY A 79 18.33 18.81 8.99
N LEU A 80 17.42 19.77 9.07
CA LEU A 80 16.87 20.49 7.92
C LEU A 80 17.55 21.85 7.69
N ILE A 81 17.56 22.28 6.44
CA ILE A 81 18.00 23.59 5.95
C ILE A 81 16.85 24.28 5.23
N CYS A 82 16.81 25.61 5.25
CA CYS A 82 15.93 26.35 4.35
C CYS A 82 16.48 26.30 2.91
N ALA A 83 15.62 25.99 1.94
CA ALA A 83 15.94 26.09 0.51
C ALA A 83 14.72 26.50 -0.33
N ALA A 84 14.96 27.09 -1.50
CA ALA A 84 13.97 27.23 -2.55
C ALA A 84 13.85 25.93 -3.37
N LEU A 85 12.61 25.49 -3.61
CA LEU A 85 12.26 24.29 -4.36
C LEU A 85 11.39 24.64 -5.58
N PRO A 86 11.51 23.92 -6.71
CA PRO A 86 10.61 24.10 -7.84
C PRO A 86 9.19 23.58 -7.52
N LEU A 87 8.16 24.34 -7.88
CA LEU A 87 6.78 23.85 -7.80
C LEU A 87 6.54 22.78 -8.88
N VAL A 88 5.73 21.76 -8.55
CA VAL A 88 5.48 20.60 -9.42
C VAL A 88 4.17 20.74 -10.19
N ASN A 89 3.16 21.39 -9.59
CA ASN A 89 1.79 21.46 -10.13
C ASN A 89 1.42 22.85 -10.67
N SER A 90 2.32 23.82 -10.57
CA SER A 90 2.12 25.20 -11.03
C SER A 90 3.47 25.86 -11.35
N ALA A 91 3.44 26.99 -12.05
CA ALA A 91 4.64 27.79 -12.27
C ALA A 91 5.11 28.46 -10.96
N GLY A 92 6.42 28.53 -10.75
CA GLY A 92 7.07 29.19 -9.61
C GLY A 92 7.88 28.27 -8.70
N THR A 93 8.24 28.81 -7.55
CA THR A 93 9.06 28.14 -6.52
C THR A 93 8.41 28.27 -5.14
N SER A 94 8.85 27.47 -4.19
CA SER A 94 8.49 27.59 -2.78
C SER A 94 9.72 27.57 -1.90
N ILE A 95 9.68 28.27 -0.78
CA ILE A 95 10.76 28.31 0.22
C ILE A 95 10.31 27.46 1.40
N THR A 96 11.12 26.48 1.80
CA THR A 96 10.76 25.57 2.90
C THR A 96 11.99 24.97 3.58
N CYS A 97 11.79 24.41 4.77
CA CYS A 97 12.78 23.59 5.44
C CYS A 97 12.81 22.18 4.82
N THR A 98 13.95 21.77 4.30
CA THR A 98 14.19 20.48 3.65
C THR A 98 15.65 20.02 3.88
N THR A 99 16.11 18.93 3.27
CA THR A 99 17.52 18.55 3.27
C THR A 99 18.22 19.06 2.00
N ALA A 100 19.54 19.25 2.05
CA ALA A 100 20.31 19.56 0.84
C ALA A 100 20.10 18.51 -0.27
N ALA A 101 20.03 17.24 0.11
CA ALA A 101 19.77 16.15 -0.82
C ALA A 101 18.39 16.25 -1.50
N ASP A 102 17.32 16.58 -0.77
CA ASP A 102 15.98 16.77 -1.35
C ASP A 102 15.91 18.01 -2.26
N ARG A 103 16.55 19.12 -1.88
CA ARG A 103 16.69 20.29 -2.75
C ARG A 103 17.36 19.91 -4.08
N ASP A 104 18.52 19.27 -4.01
CA ASP A 104 19.32 18.93 -5.19
C ASP A 104 18.58 17.93 -6.08
N ALA A 105 17.91 16.93 -5.49
CA ALA A 105 17.11 15.96 -6.23
C ALA A 105 15.93 16.62 -6.96
N ARG A 106 15.21 17.54 -6.30
CA ARG A 106 14.05 18.24 -6.92
C ARG A 106 14.48 19.18 -8.03
N ILE A 107 15.58 19.89 -7.87
CA ILE A 107 16.15 20.75 -8.93
C ILE A 107 16.58 19.89 -10.11
N ALA A 108 17.34 18.81 -9.87
CA ALA A 108 17.80 17.91 -10.93
C ALA A 108 16.63 17.26 -11.71
N ALA A 109 15.53 16.91 -11.04
CA ALA A 109 14.34 16.33 -11.68
C ALA A 109 13.70 17.25 -12.73
N THR A 110 13.89 18.56 -12.61
CA THR A 110 13.41 19.52 -13.61
C THR A 110 14.21 19.52 -14.91
N GLY A 111 15.43 18.98 -14.89
CA GLY A 111 16.43 19.10 -15.95
C GLY A 111 17.21 20.42 -15.92
N ALA A 112 17.03 21.25 -14.89
CA ALA A 112 17.86 22.43 -14.69
C ALA A 112 19.24 22.02 -14.16
N THR A 113 20.28 22.63 -14.73
CA THR A 113 21.67 22.48 -14.27
C THR A 113 22.22 23.84 -13.86
N ASP A 114 23.07 23.83 -12.83
CA ASP A 114 23.80 25.03 -12.44
C ASP A 114 24.79 25.41 -13.56
N ALA A 115 24.69 26.65 -14.06
CA ALA A 115 25.67 27.20 -15.00
C ALA A 115 27.03 27.52 -14.34
N SER A 116 27.19 27.29 -13.04
CA SER A 116 28.27 27.87 -12.24
C SER A 116 29.40 26.92 -11.81
N ASN A 117 29.43 25.65 -12.27
CA ASN A 117 30.51 24.71 -11.91
C ASN A 117 31.25 24.14 -13.14
N ASN A 118 31.75 25.03 -14.01
CA ASN A 118 32.75 24.69 -15.02
C ASN A 118 34.06 25.43 -14.74
N ALA A 119 34.82 24.95 -13.76
CA ALA A 119 36.22 25.30 -13.58
C ALA A 119 36.98 24.17 -12.86
N ALA A 120 38.01 23.64 -13.55
CA ALA A 120 39.01 22.65 -13.12
C ALA A 120 38.47 21.21 -12.90
N THR A 121 38.87 20.18 -13.64
CA THR A 121 40.23 19.85 -14.12
C THR A 121 40.20 19.25 -15.52
N GLY A 122 40.97 19.86 -16.44
CA GLY A 122 41.31 19.27 -17.73
C GLY A 122 42.37 18.17 -17.57
N ASN A 123 42.26 17.14 -18.42
CA ASN A 123 43.30 16.62 -19.32
C ASN A 123 43.05 15.14 -19.66
N ALA A 124 42.70 14.87 -20.92
CA ALA A 124 43.18 13.73 -21.73
C ALA A 124 42.42 13.79 -23.08
N ALA A 125 42.96 14.46 -24.10
CA ALA A 125 43.94 13.90 -25.04
C ALA A 125 43.43 12.62 -25.73
N SER A 126 42.89 12.81 -26.93
CA SER A 126 42.66 11.79 -27.94
C SER A 126 43.94 10.99 -28.22
N SER A 127 43.88 9.67 -28.13
CA SER A 127 44.73 8.81 -28.96
C SER A 127 44.10 7.43 -29.14
N SER A 128 43.97 7.07 -30.40
CA SER A 128 43.65 5.75 -30.95
C SER A 128 44.83 4.79 -30.81
N ALA A 129 44.61 3.59 -30.30
CA ALA A 129 45.40 2.39 -30.64
C ALA A 129 44.67 1.10 -30.22
N ALA A 130 44.82 0.07 -31.03
CA ALA A 130 44.14 -1.23 -30.95
C ALA A 130 44.99 -2.33 -30.28
N ALA A 131 44.30 -3.42 -29.89
CA ALA A 131 44.77 -4.78 -29.54
C ALA A 131 45.67 -4.89 -28.27
N SER A 132 45.63 -5.93 -27.44
CA SER A 132 45.28 -7.35 -27.64
C SER A 132 45.05 -8.04 -26.28
N SER A 133 44.36 -9.18 -26.33
CA SER A 133 44.11 -10.16 -25.27
C SER A 133 45.37 -10.77 -24.63
N THR A 134 45.39 -11.00 -23.31
CA THR A 134 45.65 -12.30 -22.66
C THR A 134 45.27 -12.24 -21.16
N SER A 135 44.64 -13.31 -20.70
CA SER A 135 44.14 -13.62 -19.36
C SER A 135 45.22 -13.79 -18.28
N SER A 136 44.92 -13.33 -17.06
CA SER A 136 45.34 -14.01 -15.81
C SER A 136 44.40 -13.65 -14.66
N ALA A 137 44.01 -14.66 -13.90
CA ALA A 137 43.07 -14.60 -12.80
C ALA A 137 43.75 -14.25 -11.46
N ALA A 138 43.10 -13.43 -10.63
CA ALA A 138 43.18 -13.50 -9.16
C ALA A 138 41.98 -12.76 -8.54
N ALA A 139 41.50 -13.32 -7.44
CA ALA A 139 40.21 -13.10 -6.79
C ALA A 139 40.07 -11.74 -6.07
N ALA A 140 38.83 -11.24 -5.99
CA ALA A 140 38.05 -11.08 -4.76
C ALA A 140 37.00 -9.96 -4.90
N SER A 141 35.97 -10.07 -4.06
CA SER A 141 34.93 -9.08 -3.71
C SER A 141 33.65 -9.08 -4.55
N GLY A 142 32.54 -9.06 -3.81
CA GLY A 142 31.20 -9.46 -4.23
C GLY A 142 30.62 -8.66 -5.37
N THR A 143 30.05 -9.38 -6.32
CA THR A 143 29.17 -8.81 -7.33
C THR A 143 27.84 -8.46 -6.68
N ALA A 144 27.77 -7.27 -6.08
CA ALA A 144 26.51 -6.57 -5.96
C ALA A 144 25.91 -6.51 -7.37
N ALA A 145 24.73 -7.10 -7.54
CA ALA A 145 23.99 -7.05 -8.79
C ALA A 145 23.81 -5.58 -9.18
N GLY A 146 24.42 -5.19 -10.30
CA GLY A 146 24.16 -3.92 -10.94
C GLY A 146 22.71 -3.90 -11.43
N GLY A 147 21.82 -3.31 -10.62
CA GLY A 147 20.52 -2.85 -11.07
C GLY A 147 20.70 -1.46 -11.67
N GLY A 148 20.56 -1.32 -12.98
CA GLY A 148 20.60 -0.02 -13.63
C GLY A 148 19.56 0.90 -13.00
N ASN A 149 20.00 2.06 -12.50
CA ASN A 149 19.12 3.14 -12.10
C ASN A 149 18.36 3.64 -13.34
N SER A 150 17.25 2.98 -13.64
CA SER A 150 16.22 3.59 -14.43
C SER A 150 15.64 4.72 -13.59
N ASN A 151 15.68 5.94 -14.10
CA ASN A 151 14.96 7.07 -13.51
C ASN A 151 13.43 6.92 -13.62
N ASP A 152 12.95 5.79 -14.17
CA ASP A 152 11.56 5.39 -14.12
C ASP A 152 11.26 4.77 -12.73
N PRO A 153 10.42 5.42 -11.91
CA PRO A 153 9.88 4.85 -10.67
C PRO A 153 9.45 3.39 -10.76
N GLN A 154 8.94 2.96 -11.91
CA GLN A 154 8.38 1.63 -12.12
C GLN A 154 9.41 0.54 -12.41
N GLN A 155 10.68 0.91 -12.56
CA GLN A 155 11.81 -0.01 -12.73
C GLN A 155 12.78 0.06 -11.54
N SER A 156 12.48 0.88 -10.54
CA SER A 156 13.26 0.99 -9.31
C SER A 156 13.09 -0.26 -8.44
N LEU A 157 14.21 -0.77 -7.90
CA LEU A 157 14.21 -1.80 -6.86
C LEU A 157 14.22 -1.22 -5.44
N THR A 158 14.10 0.10 -5.32
CA THR A 158 14.12 0.84 -4.07
C THR A 158 12.85 1.67 -3.92
N LEU A 159 12.35 1.76 -2.68
CA LEU A 159 11.15 2.54 -2.39
C LEU A 159 11.42 4.03 -2.59
N LEU A 160 10.54 4.71 -3.33
CA LEU A 160 10.63 6.16 -3.47
C LEU A 160 10.09 6.84 -2.22
N GLN A 161 10.79 7.90 -1.80
CA GLN A 161 10.39 8.70 -0.64
C GLN A 161 8.93 9.21 -0.74
N SER A 162 8.47 9.56 -1.94
CA SER A 162 7.14 10.12 -2.17
C SER A 162 6.00 9.12 -1.99
N VAL A 163 6.29 7.82 -1.97
CA VAL A 163 5.27 6.78 -1.80
C VAL A 163 5.39 6.09 -0.45
N ILE A 164 6.28 6.54 0.45
CA ILE A 164 6.38 6.00 1.81
C ILE A 164 5.07 6.27 2.55
N ALA A 165 4.44 5.19 3.02
CA ALA A 165 3.24 5.21 3.83
C ALA A 165 3.66 5.32 5.30
N THR A 166 3.91 6.54 5.76
CA THR A 166 4.38 6.80 7.14
C THR A 166 3.39 6.32 8.22
N GLY A 167 2.11 6.17 7.89
CA GLY A 167 1.12 5.56 8.78
C GLY A 167 1.45 4.11 9.16
N PHE A 168 2.25 3.40 8.36
CA PHE A 168 2.67 2.03 8.66
C PHE A 168 3.70 1.97 9.79
N GLU A 169 4.21 3.10 10.29
CA GLU A 169 5.10 3.14 11.45
C GLU A 169 4.32 3.08 12.79
N ASN A 170 2.99 3.24 12.75
CA ASN A 170 2.11 3.12 13.90
C ASN A 170 1.47 1.72 13.94
N ASP A 171 1.51 1.06 15.10
CA ASP A 171 0.95 -0.29 15.31
C ASP A 171 -0.53 -0.30 15.75
N GLY A 172 -1.14 0.88 15.91
CA GLY A 172 -2.54 1.08 16.27
C GLY A 172 -2.87 1.00 17.75
N GLN A 173 -1.84 0.90 18.61
CA GLN A 173 -2.02 0.68 20.05
C GLN A 173 -1.97 1.96 20.89
N ASP A 174 -2.08 3.14 20.27
CA ASP A 174 -2.09 4.43 20.97
C ASP A 174 -3.28 4.57 21.93
N GLN A 175 -4.44 3.98 21.57
CA GLN A 175 -5.64 3.84 22.42
C GLN A 175 -6.25 2.43 22.23
N PRO A 176 -5.73 1.41 22.94
CA PRO A 176 -6.06 0.02 22.64
C PRO A 176 -7.49 -0.33 23.09
N THR A 177 -8.20 -1.07 22.24
CA THR A 177 -9.47 -1.72 22.60
C THR A 177 -9.22 -3.14 23.12
N ALA A 178 -10.06 -3.65 24.02
CA ALA A 178 -9.92 -5.03 24.52
C ALA A 178 -9.93 -6.06 23.37
N GLY A 179 -8.96 -6.98 23.40
CA GLY A 179 -8.76 -8.02 22.38
C GLY A 179 -7.99 -7.57 21.13
N GLN A 180 -7.68 -6.27 20.98
CA GLN A 180 -6.96 -5.75 19.83
C GLN A 180 -5.49 -6.18 19.85
N VAL A 181 -4.98 -6.63 18.69
CA VAL A 181 -3.56 -6.97 18.52
C VAL A 181 -2.83 -5.84 17.80
N PRO A 182 -1.54 -5.60 18.09
CA PRO A 182 -0.75 -4.62 17.35
C PRO A 182 -0.62 -5.02 15.88
N SER A 183 -0.64 -4.04 14.98
CA SER A 183 -0.25 -4.25 13.59
C SER A 183 1.27 -4.40 13.45
N LEU A 184 1.72 -5.09 12.40
CA LEU A 184 3.13 -5.01 12.02
C LEU A 184 3.43 -3.60 11.52
N THR A 185 4.64 -3.12 11.77
CA THR A 185 5.07 -1.79 11.33
C THR A 185 6.16 -1.86 10.25
N SER A 186 6.25 -0.80 9.44
CA SER A 186 7.28 -0.68 8.40
C SER A 186 7.58 0.77 8.06
N SER A 187 8.86 1.09 7.95
CA SER A 187 9.36 2.36 7.38
C SER A 187 9.60 2.29 5.87
N ASN A 188 9.39 1.13 5.25
CA ASN A 188 9.64 0.88 3.84
C ASN A 188 8.47 0.17 3.14
N ASN A 189 7.23 0.44 3.53
CA ASN A 189 6.02 -0.11 2.91
C ASN A 189 6.03 -1.63 2.73
N PHE A 190 6.74 -2.35 3.60
CA PHE A 190 6.88 -3.81 3.54
C PHE A 190 7.50 -4.35 2.25
N ILE A 191 8.25 -3.55 1.47
CA ILE A 191 8.86 -4.03 0.20
C ILE A 191 9.79 -5.24 0.39
N ASN A 192 10.35 -5.39 1.59
CA ASN A 192 11.23 -6.49 1.96
C ASN A 192 10.57 -7.51 2.89
N PHE A 193 9.25 -7.48 3.05
CA PHE A 193 8.55 -8.34 4.02
C PHE A 193 8.86 -9.83 3.81
N CYS A 194 8.91 -10.31 2.56
CA CYS A 194 9.21 -11.72 2.31
C CYS A 194 10.61 -12.16 2.74
N ALA A 195 11.57 -11.23 2.92
CA ALA A 195 12.87 -11.56 3.48
C ALA A 195 12.80 -11.98 4.96
N THR A 196 11.70 -11.64 5.66
CA THR A 196 11.44 -12.07 7.04
C THR A 196 10.93 -13.51 7.15
N VAL A 197 10.49 -14.10 6.03
CA VAL A 197 9.99 -15.48 5.93
C VAL A 197 10.80 -16.29 4.90
N PRO A 198 12.14 -16.42 5.08
CA PRO A 198 13.06 -16.95 4.06
C PRO A 198 12.83 -18.41 3.66
N ASN A 199 12.02 -19.15 4.44
CA ASN A 199 11.71 -20.54 4.20
C ASN A 199 10.49 -20.74 3.27
N LEU A 200 9.80 -19.66 2.88
CA LEU A 200 8.69 -19.72 1.95
C LEU A 200 9.13 -19.36 0.53
N PRO A 201 8.64 -20.06 -0.51
CA PRO A 201 8.89 -19.66 -1.88
C PRO A 201 8.21 -18.33 -2.19
N ILE A 202 8.75 -17.59 -3.16
CA ILE A 202 8.16 -16.34 -3.65
C ILE A 202 7.06 -16.64 -4.67
N THR A 203 5.88 -16.03 -4.51
CA THR A 203 4.70 -16.27 -5.37
C THR A 203 5.00 -16.02 -6.85
N ASN A 204 5.71 -14.93 -7.19
CA ASN A 204 6.18 -14.59 -8.54
C ASN A 204 5.14 -14.77 -9.68
N GLY A 205 3.89 -14.37 -9.44
CA GLY A 205 2.79 -14.50 -10.41
C GLY A 205 2.30 -15.93 -10.67
N GLN A 206 2.70 -16.90 -9.84
CA GLN A 206 2.33 -18.31 -9.94
C GLN A 206 1.39 -18.73 -8.82
N GLN A 207 0.55 -19.73 -9.08
CA GLN A 207 -0.28 -20.39 -8.05
C GLN A 207 0.54 -21.48 -7.35
N ILE A 208 1.26 -21.11 -6.27
CA ILE A 208 2.06 -22.04 -5.47
C ILE A 208 1.18 -22.67 -4.38
N LYS A 209 0.66 -23.87 -4.66
CA LYS A 209 -0.36 -24.55 -3.84
C LYS A 209 0.07 -24.88 -2.40
N THR A 210 1.37 -25.01 -2.16
CA THR A 210 1.97 -25.35 -0.86
C THR A 210 2.15 -24.14 0.06
N GLY A 211 1.66 -22.95 -0.33
CA GLY A 211 1.90 -21.69 0.37
C GLY A 211 3.14 -20.95 -0.15
N SER A 212 3.13 -19.62 -0.04
CA SER A 212 4.21 -18.75 -0.55
C SER A 212 4.18 -17.36 0.11
N CYS A 213 5.20 -16.54 -0.07
CA CYS A 213 5.15 -15.11 0.24
C CYS A 213 5.08 -14.29 -1.04
N ASN A 214 4.16 -13.33 -1.11
CA ASN A 214 4.04 -12.43 -2.25
C ASN A 214 4.84 -11.14 -1.98
N PRO A 215 5.84 -10.81 -2.82
CA PRO A 215 6.67 -9.62 -2.66
C PRO A 215 5.94 -8.33 -3.04
N ALA A 216 4.83 -8.42 -3.79
CA ALA A 216 3.86 -7.34 -3.80
C ALA A 216 3.21 -7.27 -2.40
N PRO A 217 3.07 -6.09 -1.76
CA PRO A 217 2.59 -5.95 -0.38
C PRO A 217 1.20 -6.57 -0.15
N MET A 218 1.19 -7.88 0.10
CA MET A 218 0.02 -8.73 0.27
C MET A 218 0.31 -9.76 1.38
N GLY A 219 1.57 -10.21 1.48
CA GLY A 219 2.05 -11.04 2.59
C GLY A 219 2.15 -12.51 2.26
N VAL A 220 1.95 -13.36 3.28
CA VAL A 220 1.96 -14.81 3.14
C VAL A 220 0.63 -15.28 2.55
N ILE A 221 0.71 -16.08 1.48
CA ILE A 221 -0.42 -16.71 0.80
C ILE A 221 -0.65 -18.10 1.41
N ALA A 222 -1.83 -18.33 1.98
CA ALA A 222 -2.16 -19.59 2.63
C ALA A 222 -2.21 -20.76 1.64
N ALA A 223 -1.65 -21.90 2.03
CA ALA A 223 -1.67 -23.13 1.25
C ALA A 223 -3.10 -23.63 1.02
N THR A 224 -3.32 -24.48 0.01
CA THR A 224 -4.66 -25.04 -0.25
C THR A 224 -5.21 -25.85 0.92
N THR A 225 -4.33 -26.43 1.75
CA THR A 225 -4.66 -27.18 2.98
C THR A 225 -5.09 -26.29 4.15
N ASN A 226 -4.90 -24.98 4.04
CA ASN A 226 -5.11 -24.00 5.09
C ASN A 226 -6.04 -22.87 4.62
N MET A 227 -6.81 -23.11 3.55
CA MET A 227 -7.81 -22.13 3.12
C MET A 227 -8.92 -22.06 4.16
N PRO A 228 -9.24 -20.86 4.68
CA PRO A 228 -10.30 -20.72 5.66
C PRO A 228 -11.65 -21.11 5.04
N SER A 229 -12.51 -21.70 5.87
CA SER A 229 -13.89 -21.97 5.51
C SER A 229 -14.79 -21.65 6.67
N SER A 230 -15.97 -21.10 6.36
CA SER A 230 -16.97 -20.78 7.36
C SER A 230 -18.35 -21.29 6.94
N LYS A 231 -19.20 -21.56 7.94
CA LYS A 231 -20.59 -21.95 7.72
C LYS A 231 -21.48 -21.44 8.84
N PHE A 232 -22.55 -20.73 8.51
CA PHE A 232 -23.57 -20.35 9.49
C PHE A 232 -24.29 -21.59 10.03
N GLN A 233 -24.17 -21.79 11.33
CA GLN A 233 -24.95 -22.77 12.09
C GLN A 233 -26.30 -22.18 12.52
N PHE A 234 -26.33 -20.86 12.78
CA PHE A 234 -27.56 -20.12 13.01
C PHE A 234 -27.42 -18.65 12.59
N PRO A 235 -28.42 -18.06 11.93
CA PRO A 235 -29.57 -18.72 11.31
C PRO A 235 -29.14 -19.72 10.23
N THR A 236 -29.89 -20.81 10.06
CA THR A 236 -29.69 -21.69 8.90
C THR A 236 -30.31 -21.06 7.66
N ASN A 237 -29.93 -21.52 6.46
CA ASN A 237 -30.58 -21.07 5.23
C ASN A 237 -32.09 -21.40 5.27
N ASN A 238 -32.91 -20.44 4.87
CA ASN A 238 -34.37 -20.41 4.96
C ASN A 238 -34.95 -20.50 6.38
N ALA A 239 -34.17 -20.16 7.42
CA ALA A 239 -34.69 -20.11 8.77
C ALA A 239 -35.82 -19.08 8.92
N LYS A 240 -36.72 -19.35 9.87
CA LYS A 240 -37.76 -18.43 10.33
C LYS A 240 -37.45 -18.04 11.77
N ILE A 241 -37.38 -16.75 12.04
CA ILE A 241 -37.01 -16.19 13.34
C ILE A 241 -38.14 -15.27 13.83
N PRO A 242 -38.50 -15.25 15.13
CA PRO A 242 -39.47 -14.31 15.65
C PRO A 242 -39.03 -12.86 15.50
N ALA A 243 -39.95 -11.98 15.09
CA ALA A 243 -39.69 -10.55 15.01
C ALA A 243 -39.38 -9.92 16.38
N ASN A 244 -38.41 -9.00 16.38
CA ASN A 244 -38.00 -8.17 17.52
C ASN A 244 -37.64 -8.97 18.79
N GLN A 245 -37.05 -10.17 18.62
CA GLN A 245 -36.51 -10.97 19.71
C GLN A 245 -35.01 -11.19 19.52
N ASN A 246 -34.27 -11.18 20.63
CA ASN A 246 -32.84 -11.51 20.61
C ASN A 246 -32.62 -12.87 19.95
N PHE A 247 -31.61 -12.94 19.11
CA PHE A 247 -31.07 -14.20 18.62
C PHE A 247 -29.56 -14.12 18.51
N THR A 248 -28.90 -15.28 18.49
CA THR A 248 -27.43 -15.36 18.43
C THR A 248 -27.01 -15.91 17.08
N ILE A 249 -26.32 -15.11 16.28
CA ILE A 249 -25.63 -15.59 15.09
C ILE A 249 -24.50 -16.53 15.55
N LYS A 250 -24.42 -17.71 14.95
CA LYS A 250 -23.37 -18.70 15.19
C LYS A 250 -22.78 -19.14 13.86
N MET A 251 -21.47 -19.03 13.74
CA MET A 251 -20.74 -19.39 12.54
C MET A 251 -19.62 -20.36 12.90
N ALA A 252 -19.67 -21.56 12.34
CA ALA A 252 -18.54 -22.47 12.37
C ALA A 252 -17.42 -21.90 11.50
N ILE A 253 -16.18 -22.03 11.96
CA ILE A 253 -15.00 -21.58 11.23
C ILE A 253 -13.86 -22.60 11.36
N GLN A 254 -13.12 -22.78 10.28
CA GLN A 254 -11.96 -23.67 10.20
C GLN A 254 -10.86 -22.98 9.39
N HIS A 255 -9.60 -23.32 9.69
CA HIS A 255 -8.40 -22.82 8.99
C HIS A 255 -8.26 -21.29 8.96
N LEU A 256 -8.87 -20.61 9.94
CA LEU A 256 -8.57 -19.24 10.32
C LEU A 256 -8.20 -19.22 11.80
N GLU A 257 -7.02 -18.71 12.13
CA GLU A 257 -6.67 -18.39 13.51
C GLU A 257 -7.37 -17.07 13.87
N THR A 258 -8.56 -17.20 14.44
CA THR A 258 -9.41 -16.08 14.89
C THR A 258 -8.86 -15.43 16.15
N GLY A 259 -9.24 -14.17 16.40
CA GLY A 259 -8.79 -13.42 17.57
C GLY A 259 -7.72 -12.37 17.24
N HIS A 260 -7.44 -12.15 15.96
CA HIS A 260 -6.43 -11.21 15.49
C HIS A 260 -7.11 -10.11 14.69
N PHE A 261 -7.39 -8.98 15.35
CA PHE A 261 -7.87 -7.76 14.71
C PHE A 261 -7.01 -6.57 15.12
N THR A 262 -6.66 -5.73 14.15
CA THR A 262 -5.94 -4.46 14.38
C THR A 262 -6.90 -3.28 14.31
N ASN A 263 -6.45 -2.11 14.76
CA ASN A 263 -7.26 -0.89 14.77
C ASN A 263 -7.68 -0.51 13.33
N ALA A 264 -8.99 -0.59 13.04
CA ALA A 264 -9.51 -0.32 11.71
C ALA A 264 -9.43 1.15 11.29
N ASN A 265 -9.22 2.09 12.22
CA ASN A 265 -9.06 3.51 11.88
C ASN A 265 -7.60 3.86 11.56
N GLU A 266 -6.65 3.09 12.09
CA GLU A 266 -5.22 3.43 12.06
C GLU A 266 -4.39 2.47 11.19
N ASN A 267 -4.77 1.19 11.10
CA ASN A 267 -3.98 0.15 10.42
C ASN A 267 -4.73 -0.56 9.29
N TYR A 268 -5.82 0.02 8.77
CA TYR A 268 -6.59 -0.58 7.70
C TYR A 268 -5.72 -0.83 6.45
N PHE A 269 -5.55 -2.10 6.08
CA PHE A 269 -4.66 -2.57 5.01
C PHE A 269 -3.18 -2.19 5.18
N ALA A 270 -2.76 -1.86 6.40
CA ALA A 270 -1.41 -1.35 6.63
C ALA A 270 -0.33 -2.42 6.57
N ALA A 271 -0.63 -3.63 7.06
CA ALA A 271 0.34 -4.71 7.12
C ALA A 271 -0.03 -5.94 6.26
N PRO A 272 0.97 -6.64 5.71
CA PRO A 272 0.77 -7.87 4.95
C PRO A 272 0.09 -8.98 5.76
N GLN A 273 -0.58 -9.91 5.07
CA GLN A 273 -1.13 -11.11 5.70
C GLN A 273 -0.01 -11.97 6.31
N VAL A 274 -0.27 -12.52 7.50
CA VAL A 274 0.61 -13.48 8.19
C VAL A 274 -0.14 -14.78 8.49
N VAL A 275 0.63 -15.84 8.73
CA VAL A 275 0.11 -17.16 9.12
C VAL A 275 0.80 -17.62 10.40
N ASN A 276 0.10 -18.45 11.17
CA ASN A 276 0.68 -19.10 12.35
C ASN A 276 1.60 -20.26 11.97
N ALA A 277 2.12 -20.96 12.99
CA ALA A 277 3.02 -22.09 12.79
C ALA A 277 2.39 -23.28 12.03
N GLN A 278 1.06 -23.37 12.00
CA GLN A 278 0.30 -24.39 11.28
C GLN A 278 -0.04 -23.97 9.84
N GLY A 279 0.26 -22.73 9.46
CA GLY A 279 -0.04 -22.17 8.14
C GLY A 279 -1.45 -21.57 8.02
N ASP A 280 -2.21 -21.50 9.11
CA ASP A 280 -3.52 -20.85 9.14
C ASP A 280 -3.35 -19.33 9.20
N ILE A 281 -4.20 -18.61 8.46
CA ILE A 281 -4.18 -17.14 8.43
C ILE A 281 -4.49 -16.60 9.82
N GLN A 282 -3.70 -15.64 10.32
CA GLN A 282 -4.05 -14.90 11.54
C GLN A 282 -5.00 -13.76 11.17
N GLY A 283 -6.22 -13.82 11.68
CA GLY A 283 -7.24 -12.85 11.32
C GLY A 283 -8.47 -12.83 12.21
N HIS A 284 -9.54 -12.28 11.67
CA HIS A 284 -10.84 -12.21 12.32
C HIS A 284 -11.93 -12.28 11.25
N SER A 285 -13.19 -12.32 11.68
CA SER A 285 -14.33 -12.35 10.77
C SER A 285 -15.26 -11.20 11.05
N HIS A 286 -16.07 -10.83 10.06
CA HIS A 286 -17.23 -9.98 10.26
C HIS A 286 -18.51 -10.74 9.92
N VAL A 287 -19.64 -10.25 10.42
CA VAL A 287 -20.97 -10.60 9.93
C VAL A 287 -21.74 -9.36 9.55
N VAL A 288 -22.48 -9.45 8.45
CA VAL A 288 -23.37 -8.39 7.97
C VAL A 288 -24.73 -8.97 7.67
N VAL A 289 -25.78 -8.31 8.15
CA VAL A 289 -27.17 -8.63 7.84
C VAL A 289 -27.76 -7.50 7.02
N GLU A 290 -28.30 -7.82 5.86
CA GLU A 290 -28.97 -6.90 4.96
C GLU A 290 -30.43 -7.29 4.81
N GLN A 291 -31.32 -6.30 4.88
CA GLN A 291 -32.72 -6.49 4.50
C GLN A 291 -32.83 -6.56 2.98
N ILE A 292 -33.61 -7.51 2.50
CA ILE A 292 -33.88 -7.74 1.08
C ILE A 292 -35.38 -7.82 0.84
N ASP A 293 -35.82 -7.58 -0.41
CA ASP A 293 -37.23 -7.61 -0.77
C ASP A 293 -37.88 -8.99 -0.52
N ALA A 294 -37.16 -10.06 -0.88
CA ALA A 294 -37.55 -11.46 -0.71
C ALA A 294 -36.29 -12.35 -0.76
N VAL A 295 -36.35 -13.56 -0.20
CA VAL A 295 -35.20 -14.50 -0.17
C VAL A 295 -34.77 -14.99 -1.55
N ASP A 296 -35.68 -14.95 -2.53
CA ASP A 296 -35.44 -15.29 -3.93
C ASP A 296 -35.25 -14.06 -4.83
N THR A 297 -35.01 -12.89 -4.23
CA THR A 297 -34.80 -11.65 -5.00
C THR A 297 -33.62 -11.77 -5.95
N THR A 298 -33.79 -11.23 -7.15
CA THR A 298 -32.72 -11.09 -8.16
C THR A 298 -32.21 -9.66 -8.25
N LYS A 299 -32.72 -8.74 -7.42
CA LYS A 299 -32.27 -7.35 -7.40
C LYS A 299 -30.90 -7.25 -6.75
N VAL A 300 -30.04 -6.46 -7.39
CA VAL A 300 -28.75 -6.08 -6.82
C VAL A 300 -28.98 -5.29 -5.53
N THR A 301 -28.25 -5.65 -4.48
CA THR A 301 -28.31 -4.93 -3.20
C THR A 301 -27.41 -3.70 -3.20
N ASP A 302 -27.65 -2.81 -2.24
CA ASP A 302 -26.84 -1.63 -2.00
C ASP A 302 -25.88 -1.92 -0.83
N PRO A 303 -24.57 -2.11 -1.06
CA PRO A 303 -23.63 -2.55 -0.03
C PRO A 303 -23.39 -1.50 1.08
N THR A 304 -23.95 -0.29 0.95
CA THR A 304 -23.93 0.72 2.01
C THR A 304 -25.09 0.58 3.01
N LYS A 305 -26.06 -0.29 2.72
CA LYS A 305 -27.27 -0.48 3.54
C LYS A 305 -27.27 -1.85 4.19
N PHE A 306 -27.09 -1.87 5.51
CA PHE A 306 -27.22 -3.05 6.35
C PHE A 306 -28.03 -2.72 7.60
N VAL A 307 -28.64 -3.74 8.20
CA VAL A 307 -29.40 -3.62 9.45
C VAL A 307 -28.61 -4.09 10.67
N PHE A 308 -27.53 -4.86 10.45
CA PHE A 308 -26.60 -5.28 11.49
C PHE A 308 -25.21 -5.51 10.89
N PHE A 309 -24.18 -5.02 11.57
CA PHE A 309 -22.78 -5.32 11.27
C PHE A 309 -22.04 -5.55 12.58
N LYS A 310 -21.20 -6.57 12.63
CA LYS A 310 -20.31 -6.79 13.77
C LYS A 310 -18.99 -7.39 13.34
N GLY A 311 -17.90 -6.86 13.91
CA GLY A 311 -16.62 -7.55 13.95
C GLY A 311 -16.58 -8.64 15.01
N LEU A 312 -16.30 -9.86 14.58
CA LEU A 312 -16.12 -11.06 15.39
C LEU A 312 -14.65 -11.17 15.75
N ASN A 313 -14.28 -10.35 16.73
CA ASN A 313 -12.91 -10.04 17.10
C ASN A 313 -12.28 -11.04 18.08
N ASP A 314 -13.11 -11.82 18.77
CA ASP A 314 -12.68 -12.79 19.76
C ASP A 314 -12.25 -14.11 19.11
N GLN A 315 -11.48 -14.91 19.84
CA GLN A 315 -11.16 -16.27 19.42
C GLN A 315 -12.44 -17.13 19.38
N ALA A 316 -12.57 -17.94 18.32
CA ALA A 316 -13.65 -18.91 18.20
C ALA A 316 -13.61 -19.93 19.35
N VAL A 317 -14.75 -20.15 19.98
CA VAL A 317 -14.89 -21.15 21.05
C VAL A 317 -15.36 -22.45 20.42
N ASN A 318 -14.55 -23.50 20.51
CA ASN A 318 -14.80 -24.79 19.86
C ASN A 318 -15.07 -24.67 18.35
N GLY A 319 -14.33 -23.78 17.67
CA GLY A 319 -14.48 -23.54 16.23
C GLY A 319 -15.75 -22.78 15.85
N VAL A 320 -16.39 -22.08 16.79
CA VAL A 320 -17.60 -21.27 16.54
C VAL A 320 -17.38 -19.82 16.99
N LEU A 321 -17.62 -18.89 16.08
CA LEU A 321 -17.78 -17.47 16.40
C LEU A 321 -19.26 -17.17 16.65
N SER A 322 -19.55 -16.37 17.68
CA SER A 322 -20.92 -16.06 18.09
C SER A 322 -21.10 -14.58 18.36
N VAL A 323 -22.26 -14.04 17.99
CA VAL A 323 -22.67 -12.67 18.35
C VAL A 323 -24.18 -12.60 18.56
N GLU A 324 -24.61 -11.89 19.61
CA GLU A 324 -26.02 -11.59 19.83
C GLU A 324 -26.48 -10.39 18.96
N VAL A 325 -27.62 -10.57 18.30
CA VAL A 325 -28.40 -9.48 17.69
C VAL A 325 -29.46 -9.05 18.71
N GLY A 326 -29.06 -8.13 19.60
CA GLY A 326 -29.92 -7.62 20.67
C GLY A 326 -31.13 -6.86 20.13
N GLY A 327 -32.31 -7.09 20.69
CA GLY A 327 -33.57 -6.55 20.19
C GLY A 327 -34.12 -7.24 18.93
N GLY A 328 -33.35 -8.14 18.32
CA GLY A 328 -33.74 -8.84 17.10
C GLY A 328 -33.82 -7.94 15.87
N LEU A 329 -34.61 -8.39 14.89
CA LEU A 329 -34.87 -7.66 13.65
C LEU A 329 -36.39 -7.52 13.44
N PRO A 330 -36.85 -6.48 12.71
CA PRO A 330 -38.24 -6.39 12.28
C PRO A 330 -38.64 -7.53 11.33
N LYS A 331 -39.94 -7.67 11.07
CA LYS A 331 -40.46 -8.61 10.09
C LYS A 331 -39.92 -8.28 8.68
N GLY A 332 -39.43 -9.29 7.96
CA GLY A 332 -38.86 -9.11 6.63
C GLY A 332 -38.05 -10.31 6.13
N ALA A 333 -37.51 -10.20 4.92
CA ALA A 333 -36.52 -11.13 4.39
C ALA A 333 -35.12 -10.53 4.53
N TYR A 334 -34.15 -11.38 4.85
CA TYR A 334 -32.78 -10.97 5.16
C TYR A 334 -31.78 -11.92 4.51
N ARG A 335 -30.60 -11.38 4.19
CA ARG A 335 -29.38 -12.18 3.93
C ARG A 335 -28.34 -11.89 5.00
N LEU A 336 -27.60 -12.92 5.39
CA LEU A 336 -26.50 -12.86 6.33
C LEU A 336 -25.24 -13.38 5.64
N ALA A 337 -24.21 -12.55 5.60
CA ALA A 337 -22.91 -12.87 5.01
C ALA A 337 -21.81 -12.84 6.06
N SER A 338 -20.77 -13.67 5.87
CA SER A 338 -19.50 -13.50 6.57
C SER A 338 -18.49 -12.73 5.74
N ILE A 339 -17.47 -12.19 6.41
CA ILE A 339 -16.30 -11.58 5.79
C ILE A 339 -15.07 -12.06 6.56
N ASN A 340 -14.35 -13.04 6.04
CA ASN A 340 -13.12 -13.56 6.61
C ASN A 340 -11.92 -12.73 6.13
N THR A 341 -11.20 -12.15 7.07
CA THR A 341 -10.11 -11.21 6.81
C THR A 341 -8.84 -11.64 7.51
N ALA A 342 -7.69 -11.18 7.00
CA ALA A 342 -6.47 -11.16 7.80
C ALA A 342 -6.54 -10.01 8.82
N ALA A 343 -5.60 -9.98 9.77
CA ALA A 343 -5.66 -9.08 10.93
C ALA A 343 -5.86 -7.59 10.59
N ASN A 344 -5.31 -7.11 9.46
CA ASN A 344 -5.42 -5.71 9.00
C ASN A 344 -6.55 -5.48 7.98
N HIS A 345 -7.60 -6.32 8.07
CA HIS A 345 -8.87 -6.19 7.35
C HIS A 345 -8.85 -6.56 5.87
N GLN A 346 -7.69 -6.85 5.28
CA GLN A 346 -7.62 -7.33 3.90
C GLN A 346 -8.34 -8.67 3.74
N PRO A 347 -8.95 -8.94 2.56
CA PRO A 347 -9.53 -10.25 2.27
C PRO A 347 -8.50 -11.37 2.47
N ALA A 348 -8.96 -12.52 2.98
CA ALA A 348 -8.10 -13.68 3.15
C ALA A 348 -7.48 -14.12 1.81
N LEU A 349 -6.15 -14.16 1.75
CA LEU A 349 -5.40 -14.50 0.54
C LEU A 349 -4.99 -15.97 0.53
N VAL A 350 -5.38 -16.69 -0.54
CA VAL A 350 -5.18 -18.14 -0.68
C VAL A 350 -4.46 -18.51 -1.99
N ALA A 351 -3.87 -19.72 -2.02
CA ALA A 351 -2.91 -20.14 -3.04
C ALA A 351 -3.46 -20.41 -4.45
N VAL A 352 -4.78 -20.49 -4.62
CA VAL A 352 -5.41 -20.79 -5.90
C VAL A 352 -6.57 -19.87 -6.16
N ALA A 353 -6.90 -19.63 -7.43
CA ALA A 353 -8.11 -18.88 -7.81
C ALA A 353 -9.35 -19.79 -7.88
N GLN A 354 -9.17 -21.08 -8.12
CA GLN A 354 -10.26 -22.07 -8.18
C GLN A 354 -10.47 -22.71 -6.81
N HIS A 355 -11.27 -22.08 -5.97
CA HIS A 355 -11.69 -22.59 -4.67
C HIS A 355 -13.15 -22.23 -4.40
N GLY A 356 -13.77 -22.88 -3.41
CA GLY A 356 -15.07 -22.46 -2.89
C GLY A 356 -14.98 -21.10 -2.18
N SER A 357 -16.12 -20.44 -1.96
CA SER A 357 -16.14 -19.20 -1.17
C SER A 357 -15.49 -19.43 0.20
N LEU A 358 -14.59 -18.51 0.59
CA LEU A 358 -14.00 -18.51 1.93
C LEU A 358 -15.03 -18.01 2.96
N ASP A 359 -15.98 -17.21 2.48
CA ASP A 359 -17.13 -16.70 3.22
C ASP A 359 -18.37 -17.57 3.02
N ASP A 360 -19.36 -17.44 3.90
CA ASP A 360 -20.67 -18.06 3.78
C ASP A 360 -21.77 -17.01 3.59
N MET A 361 -22.89 -17.46 3.03
CA MET A 361 -24.09 -16.66 2.86
C MET A 361 -25.32 -17.53 3.14
N VAL A 362 -26.25 -17.01 3.95
CA VAL A 362 -27.56 -17.62 4.18
C VAL A 362 -28.66 -16.57 4.04
N TYR A 363 -29.84 -17.03 3.65
CA TYR A 363 -31.05 -16.22 3.57
C TYR A 363 -32.02 -16.68 4.65
N PHE A 364 -32.75 -15.77 5.27
CA PHE A 364 -33.74 -16.11 6.30
C PHE A 364 -34.88 -15.09 6.33
N THR A 365 -35.98 -15.45 6.98
CA THR A 365 -37.13 -14.57 7.18
C THR A 365 -37.36 -14.35 8.66
N VAL A 366 -37.75 -13.14 9.01
CA VAL A 366 -38.19 -12.78 10.35
C VAL A 366 -39.69 -12.56 10.29
N GLU A 367 -40.47 -13.19 11.18
CA GLU A 367 -41.94 -13.25 11.08
C GLU A 367 -42.73 -12.91 12.34
#